data_AF-A0A9P6JHK8-F1
#
_entry.id   AF-A0A9P6JHK8-F1
#
_cell.length_a   1.000
_cell.length_b   1.000
_cell.length_c   1.000
_cell.angle_alpha   90.00
_cell.angle_beta   90.00
_cell.angle_gamma   90.00
#
_symmetry.space_group_name_H-M   'P 1'
#
loop_
_entity.id
_entity.type
_entity.pdbx_description
1 polymer ?
#
loop_
_entity_poly.entity_id
_entity_poly.type
_entity_poly.pdbx_seq_one_letter_code
_entity_poly.pdbx_strand_id
1 'polypeptide(L)'
;MAISNPRAQGGPWAPIGRVGTVHAWIGFREPNGRKPFPCGGYKKGPVNTYKAGEIIDVHFWTFDVKDYANFPPPKGLSIPRHGGGSCEFSLSYDAGKTWWVIGQYTKTCPDIYYEWPVLIPQNIPSSHRTPQ
;
A
#
# COMPACT_ATOMS: atom_id res chain seq x y z
N MET A 1 3.22 0.83 9.25
CA MET A 1 3.63 -0.11 8.18
C MET A 1 3.39 0.52 6.81
N ALA A 2 3.99 -0.01 5.75
CA ALA A 2 3.73 0.40 4.37
C ALA A 2 3.52 -0.84 3.48
N ILE A 3 3.00 -0.66 2.27
CA ILE A 3 2.80 -1.75 1.32
C ILE A 3 4.11 -2.01 0.55
N SER A 4 4.52 -3.27 0.42
CA SER A 4 5.62 -3.71 -0.45
C SER A 4 5.12 -4.33 -1.76
N ASN A 5 3.98 -5.02 -1.74
CA ASN A 5 3.30 -5.52 -2.92
C ASN A 5 1.82 -5.15 -2.85
N PRO A 6 1.21 -4.56 -3.89
CA PRO A 6 1.83 -4.11 -5.14
C PRO A 6 2.80 -2.94 -4.91
N ARG A 7 3.63 -2.63 -5.92
CA ARG A 7 4.60 -1.54 -5.79
C ARG A 7 3.86 -0.19 -5.76
N ALA A 8 3.70 0.38 -4.58
CA ALA A 8 2.99 1.64 -4.33
C ALA A 8 3.84 2.90 -4.63
N GLN A 9 3.24 4.09 -4.46
CA GLN A 9 3.92 5.38 -4.65
C GLN A 9 5.01 5.63 -3.60
N GLY A 10 4.75 5.23 -2.35
CA GLY A 10 5.72 5.19 -1.26
C GLY A 10 5.88 3.76 -0.75
N GLY A 11 7.09 3.39 -0.36
CA GLY A 11 7.40 2.03 0.09
C GLY A 11 8.91 1.84 0.26
N PRO A 12 9.37 0.59 0.42
CA PRO A 12 10.79 0.28 0.67
C PRO A 12 11.77 0.75 -0.42
N TRP A 13 11.30 0.99 -1.64
CA TRP A 13 12.09 1.47 -2.78
C TRP A 13 12.28 3.00 -2.85
N ALA A 14 11.62 3.79 -2.01
CA ALA A 14 11.66 5.24 -2.13
C ALA A 14 13.08 5.78 -1.81
N PRO A 15 13.73 6.56 -2.70
CA PRO A 15 15.05 7.14 -2.47
C PRO A 15 14.92 8.41 -1.62
N ILE A 16 14.48 8.24 -0.38
CA ILE A 16 14.65 9.17 0.73
C ILE A 16 14.87 8.26 1.93
N GLY A 17 16.10 8.26 2.45
CA GLY A 17 16.60 7.23 3.36
C GLY A 17 15.67 6.94 4.54
N ARG A 18 15.46 5.66 4.85
CA ARG A 18 15.19 5.06 6.17
C ARG A 18 14.70 5.95 7.35
N VAL A 19 13.78 6.90 7.18
CA VAL A 19 13.28 7.76 8.28
C VAL A 19 11.75 7.90 8.25
N GLY A 20 11.04 6.91 8.80
CA GLY A 20 9.70 7.04 9.42
C GLY A 20 8.48 7.43 8.56
N THR A 21 8.60 8.33 7.57
CA THR A 21 7.47 9.01 6.93
C THR A 21 6.62 8.10 6.04
N VAL A 22 7.21 7.04 5.50
CA VAL A 22 6.47 5.98 4.77
C VAL A 22 5.57 5.15 5.70
N HIS A 23 5.87 5.10 6.99
CA HIS A 23 5.02 4.48 8.02
C HIS A 23 4.16 5.49 8.77
N ALA A 24 4.33 6.79 8.50
CA ALA A 24 3.54 7.83 9.13
C ALA A 24 2.11 7.84 8.61
N TRP A 25 1.15 8.07 9.51
CA TRP A 25 -0.27 8.18 9.16
C TRP A 25 -0.57 9.51 8.45
N ILE A 26 -1.66 9.55 7.70
CA ILE A 26 -2.18 10.78 7.10
C ILE A 26 -2.49 11.80 8.21
N GLY A 27 -2.01 13.03 8.06
CA GLY A 27 -2.12 14.07 9.07
C GLY A 27 -0.95 14.14 10.06
N PHE A 28 -0.01 13.18 10.02
CA PHE A 28 1.23 13.25 10.79
C PHE A 28 2.02 14.53 10.47
N ARG A 29 2.62 15.16 11.48
CA ARG A 29 3.40 16.40 11.31
C ARG A 29 4.81 16.09 10.82
N GLU A 30 5.10 16.52 9.60
CA GLU A 30 6.42 16.49 8.96
C GLU A 30 7.05 17.90 8.99
N PRO A 31 8.38 18.04 8.78
CA PRO A 31 9.05 19.35 8.84
C PRO A 31 8.46 20.41 7.89
N ASN A 32 7.85 19.99 6.78
CA ASN A 32 7.29 20.84 5.74
C ASN A 32 5.75 20.88 5.71
N GLY A 33 5.07 20.32 6.72
CA GLY A 33 3.60 20.34 6.79
C GLY A 33 3.02 19.09 7.43
N ARG A 34 1.74 18.81 7.15
CA ARG A 34 1.12 17.54 7.54
C ARG A 34 1.06 16.61 6.33
N LYS A 35 1.23 15.31 6.57
CA LYS A 35 1.11 14.29 5.53
C LYS A 35 -0.29 14.35 4.88
N PRO A 36 -0.42 14.71 3.60
CA PRO A 36 -1.72 15.01 3.01
C PRO A 36 -2.46 13.76 2.54
N PHE A 37 -3.79 13.85 2.51
CA PHE A 37 -4.66 12.94 1.79
C PHE A 37 -4.90 13.44 0.35
N PRO A 38 -5.00 12.57 -0.67
CA PRO A 38 -4.77 11.12 -0.66
C PRO A 38 -3.30 10.74 -0.84
N CYS A 39 -3.00 9.44 -0.73
CA CYS A 39 -1.70 8.85 -1.09
C CYS A 39 -0.48 9.46 -0.38
N GLY A 40 -0.66 10.12 0.77
CA GLY A 40 0.44 10.68 1.56
C GLY A 40 1.23 11.79 0.88
N GLY A 41 0.72 12.37 -0.23
CA GLY A 41 1.39 13.40 -1.02
C GLY A 41 2.56 12.91 -1.87
N TYR A 42 2.75 11.60 -2.02
CA TYR A 42 3.82 11.05 -2.85
C TYR A 42 3.60 11.39 -4.33
N LYS A 43 4.71 11.54 -5.06
CA LYS A 43 4.67 11.62 -6.53
C LYS A 43 4.14 10.32 -7.11
N LYS A 44 3.53 10.39 -8.30
CA LYS A 44 3.06 9.22 -9.04
C LYS A 44 4.15 8.14 -9.07
N GLY A 45 3.77 6.96 -8.61
CA GLY A 45 4.63 5.80 -8.49
C GLY A 45 4.70 4.96 -9.77
N PRO A 46 5.30 3.76 -9.69
CA PRO A 46 5.27 2.80 -10.78
C PRO A 46 3.84 2.38 -11.09
N VAL A 47 3.61 2.03 -12.36
CA VAL A 47 2.33 1.50 -12.82
C VAL A 47 2.39 -0.02 -12.74
N ASN A 48 1.48 -0.60 -11.97
CA ASN A 48 1.22 -2.04 -11.96
C ASN A 48 0.06 -2.35 -12.92
N THR A 49 0.15 -3.45 -13.66
CA THR A 49 -0.88 -3.86 -14.63
C THR A 49 -1.59 -5.10 -14.11
N TYR A 50 -2.91 -5.05 -14.05
CA TYR A 50 -3.76 -6.15 -13.61
C TYR A 50 -4.90 -6.37 -14.60
N LYS A 51 -5.43 -7.59 -14.63
CA LYS A 51 -6.64 -7.94 -15.35
C LYS A 51 -7.85 -7.85 -14.42
N ALA A 52 -9.01 -7.54 -14.99
CA ALA A 52 -10.26 -7.73 -14.29
C ALA A 52 -10.43 -9.21 -13.90
N GLY A 53 -10.84 -9.47 -12.66
CA GLY A 53 -10.90 -10.82 -12.08
C GLY A 53 -9.58 -11.35 -11.51
N GLU A 54 -8.48 -10.60 -11.62
CA GLU A 54 -7.18 -10.99 -11.05
C GLU A 54 -7.16 -10.79 -9.52
N ILE A 55 -6.46 -11.67 -8.81
CA ILE A 55 -6.19 -11.51 -7.37
C ILE A 55 -4.81 -10.87 -7.21
N ILE A 56 -4.74 -9.80 -6.42
CA ILE A 56 -3.49 -9.15 -6.01
C ILE A 56 -3.19 -9.58 -4.58
N ASP A 57 -2.07 -10.28 -4.37
CA ASP A 57 -1.60 -10.62 -3.03
C ASP A 57 -0.91 -9.42 -2.39
N VAL A 58 -1.63 -8.66 -1.57
CA VAL A 58 -1.06 -7.49 -0.92
C VAL A 58 -0.12 -7.92 0.21
N HIS A 59 1.09 -7.36 0.21
CA HIS A 59 2.10 -7.58 1.26
C HIS A 59 2.45 -6.27 1.95
N PHE A 60 2.64 -6.33 3.26
CA PHE A 60 3.10 -5.21 4.07
C PHE A 60 4.59 -5.34 4.43
N TRP A 61 5.19 -4.20 4.73
CA TRP A 61 6.61 -4.05 5.00
C TRP A 61 6.87 -3.13 6.20
N THR A 62 7.91 -3.49 6.96
CA THR A 62 8.47 -2.74 8.09
C THR A 62 9.97 -2.53 7.87
N PHE A 63 10.60 -1.59 8.57
CA PHE A 63 12.04 -1.30 8.38
C PHE A 63 12.97 -2.48 8.68
N ASP A 64 12.48 -3.49 9.40
CA ASP A 64 13.23 -4.69 9.76
C ASP A 64 13.29 -5.70 8.61
N VAL A 65 12.35 -5.64 7.67
CA VAL A 65 12.36 -6.46 6.45
C VAL A 65 13.37 -5.86 5.46
N LYS A 66 14.56 -6.47 5.36
CA LYS A 66 15.63 -6.03 4.43
C LYS A 66 15.37 -6.49 3.00
N ASP A 67 14.96 -7.74 2.86
CA ASP A 67 14.55 -8.32 1.59
C ASP A 67 13.02 -8.22 1.47
N TYR A 68 12.55 -7.09 0.96
CA TYR A 68 11.13 -6.82 0.79
C TYR A 68 10.57 -7.36 -0.54
N ALA A 69 11.43 -7.93 -1.39
CA ALA A 69 11.03 -8.51 -2.67
C ALA A 69 10.58 -9.97 -2.51
N ASN A 70 11.08 -10.67 -1.50
CA ASN A 70 10.71 -12.05 -1.22
C ASN A 70 9.71 -12.13 -0.06
N PHE A 71 8.70 -12.97 -0.23
CA PHE A 71 7.69 -13.29 0.78
C PHE A 71 7.70 -14.80 1.05
N PRO A 72 7.51 -15.25 2.31
CA PRO A 72 7.35 -14.45 3.52
C PRO A 72 8.68 -13.86 4.01
N PRO A 73 8.65 -12.75 4.79
CA PRO A 73 9.86 -12.25 5.41
C PRO A 73 10.40 -13.23 6.47
N PRO A 74 11.67 -13.10 6.89
CA PRO A 74 12.23 -13.92 7.97
C PRO A 74 11.39 -13.88 9.25
N LYS A 75 11.36 -14.99 9.98
CA LYS A 75 10.67 -15.07 11.28
C LYS A 75 11.39 -14.23 12.35
N GLY A 76 10.65 -13.82 13.38
CA GLY A 76 11.22 -13.13 14.55
C GLY A 76 11.48 -11.64 14.36
N LEU A 77 10.89 -11.01 13.34
CA LEU A 77 11.00 -9.57 13.13
C LEU A 77 10.04 -8.80 14.05
N SER A 78 10.41 -7.58 14.42
CA SER A 78 9.51 -6.69 15.14
C SER A 78 8.40 -6.21 14.20
N ILE A 79 7.14 -6.38 14.62
CA ILE A 79 5.98 -5.99 13.83
C ILE A 79 5.22 -4.87 14.58
N PRO A 80 5.38 -3.59 14.18
CA PRO A 80 4.58 -2.50 14.71
C PRO A 80 3.16 -2.52 14.11
N ARG A 81 2.41 -3.59 14.41
CA ARG A 81 1.02 -3.77 13.96
C ARG A 81 0.01 -3.01 14.79
N HIS A 82 0.42 -2.48 15.95
CA HIS A 82 -0.46 -1.77 16.88
C HIS A 82 -1.73 -2.58 17.23
N GLY A 83 -1.60 -3.89 17.41
CA GLY A 83 -2.73 -4.80 17.65
C GLY A 83 -3.50 -5.23 16.40
N GLY A 84 -3.13 -4.73 15.22
CA GLY A 84 -3.90 -4.88 13.99
C GLY A 84 -4.92 -3.76 13.85
N GLY A 85 -6.06 -4.08 13.24
CA GLY A 85 -7.09 -3.12 12.87
C GLY A 85 -7.84 -3.58 11.62
N SER A 86 -8.35 -2.61 10.88
CA SER A 86 -9.03 -2.86 9.61
C SER A 86 -8.28 -2.19 8.46
N CYS A 87 -8.21 -2.88 7.33
CA CYS A 87 -7.73 -2.32 6.08
C CYS A 87 -8.84 -2.35 5.05
N GLU A 88 -8.88 -1.31 4.23
CA GLU A 88 -9.71 -1.23 3.03
C GLU A 88 -8.81 -1.02 1.82
N PHE A 89 -9.08 -1.77 0.77
CA PHE A 89 -8.43 -1.64 -0.53
C PHE A 89 -9.45 -1.04 -1.49
N SER A 90 -9.09 0.07 -2.12
CA SER A 90 -10.02 0.86 -2.93
C SER A 90 -9.41 1.28 -4.26
N LEU A 91 -10.26 1.40 -5.28
CA LEU A 91 -9.90 1.92 -6.60
C LEU A 91 -10.43 3.33 -6.79
N SER A 92 -9.65 4.16 -7.49
CA SER A 92 -10.04 5.50 -7.91
C SER A 92 -9.64 5.71 -9.37
N TYR A 93 -10.57 6.24 -10.16
CA TYR A 93 -10.36 6.57 -11.58
C TYR A 93 -10.15 8.07 -11.81
N ASP A 94 -10.35 8.90 -10.78
CA ASP A 94 -10.35 10.36 -10.85
C ASP A 94 -9.21 11.00 -10.05
N ALA A 95 -8.08 10.28 -9.97
CA ALA A 95 -6.88 10.67 -9.25
C ALA A 95 -7.10 10.90 -7.74
N GLY A 96 -7.99 10.12 -7.11
CA GLY A 96 -8.19 10.06 -5.67
C GLY A 96 -9.25 11.00 -5.12
N LYS A 97 -10.16 11.51 -5.97
CA LYS A 97 -11.31 12.33 -5.53
C LYS A 97 -12.45 11.43 -5.05
N THR A 98 -12.69 10.31 -5.73
CA THR A 98 -13.66 9.27 -5.34
C THR A 98 -12.99 7.90 -5.27
N TRP A 99 -13.54 7.02 -4.43
CA TRP A 99 -12.98 5.71 -4.12
C TRP A 99 -14.07 4.66 -4.03
N TRP A 100 -13.81 3.48 -4.59
CA TRP A 100 -14.67 2.30 -4.51
C TRP A 100 -13.94 1.19 -3.78
N VAL A 101 -14.49 0.71 -2.66
CA VAL A 101 -13.90 -0.39 -1.88
C VAL A 101 -14.05 -1.70 -2.65
N ILE A 102 -12.94 -2.40 -2.83
CA ILE A 102 -12.87 -3.71 -3.53
C ILE A 102 -12.38 -4.85 -2.63
N GLY A 103 -11.92 -4.53 -1.42
CA GLY A 103 -11.51 -5.52 -0.43
C GLY A 103 -11.48 -4.91 0.96
N GLN A 104 -11.85 -5.71 1.95
CA GLN A 104 -11.81 -5.31 3.35
C GLN A 104 -11.35 -6.46 4.21
N TYR A 105 -10.43 -6.16 5.13
CA TYR A 105 -9.96 -7.09 6.14
C TYR A 105 -10.08 -6.44 7.49
N THR A 106 -10.59 -7.17 8.48
CA THR A 106 -10.83 -6.65 9.83
C THR A 106 -9.99 -7.39 10.86
N LYS A 107 -9.82 -6.76 12.02
CA LYS A 107 -9.09 -7.25 13.20
C LYS A 107 -7.57 -7.34 13.02
N THR A 108 -7.08 -8.09 12.04
CA THR A 108 -5.67 -8.48 11.98
C THR A 108 -4.84 -7.72 10.94
N CYS A 109 -5.44 -6.86 10.13
CA CYS A 109 -4.69 -6.10 9.13
C CYS A 109 -4.12 -4.80 9.73
N PRO A 110 -2.85 -4.43 9.44
CA PRO A 110 -1.86 -5.13 8.61
C PRO A 110 -1.01 -6.16 9.37
N ASP A 111 -0.54 -7.19 8.66
CA ASP A 111 0.44 -8.20 9.11
C ASP A 111 1.45 -8.46 7.97
N ILE A 112 2.73 -8.51 8.31
CA ILE A 112 3.83 -8.75 7.35
C ILE A 112 4.05 -10.25 7.05
N TYR A 113 3.45 -11.14 7.85
CA TYR A 113 3.54 -12.59 7.66
C TYR A 113 2.33 -13.19 6.94
N TYR A 114 1.36 -12.37 6.56
CA TYR A 114 0.14 -12.81 5.89
C TYR A 114 0.02 -12.14 4.51
N GLU A 115 -0.38 -12.92 3.51
CA GLU A 115 -0.75 -12.42 2.19
C GLU A 115 -2.21 -12.00 2.20
N TRP A 116 -2.49 -10.77 1.79
CA TRP A 116 -3.83 -10.20 1.82
C TRP A 116 -4.40 -10.19 0.39
N PRO A 117 -5.07 -11.27 -0.07
CA PRO A 117 -5.55 -11.35 -1.45
C PRO A 117 -6.67 -10.34 -1.71
N VAL A 118 -6.55 -9.54 -2.76
CA VAL A 118 -7.57 -8.56 -3.15
C VAL A 118 -8.01 -8.86 -4.57
N LEU A 119 -9.30 -9.19 -4.74
CA LEU A 119 -9.88 -9.41 -6.06
C LEU A 119 -10.10 -8.07 -6.76
N ILE A 120 -9.57 -7.95 -7.97
CA ILE A 120 -9.96 -6.90 -8.91
C ILE A 120 -11.33 -7.30 -9.50
N PRO A 121 -12.41 -6.52 -9.30
CA PRO A 121 -13.73 -6.93 -9.75
C PRO A 121 -13.78 -7.14 -11.28
N GLN A 122 -14.59 -8.10 -11.73
CA GLN A 122 -14.64 -8.46 -13.16
C GLN A 122 -15.23 -7.36 -14.06
N ASN A 123 -16.06 -6.49 -13.48
CA ASN A 123 -16.81 -5.46 -14.20
C ASN A 123 -16.17 -4.06 -14.09
N ILE A 124 -14.89 -3.97 -13.71
CA ILE A 124 -14.22 -2.67 -13.68
C ILE A 124 -13.86 -2.20 -15.10
N PRO A 125 -13.99 -0.90 -15.41
CA PRO A 125 -13.53 -0.37 -16.68
C PRO A 125 -12.01 -0.42 -16.77
N SER A 126 -11.50 -0.67 -17.98
CA SER A 126 -10.07 -0.51 -18.28
C SER A 126 -9.66 0.94 -18.07
N SER A 127 -8.58 1.17 -17.32
CA SER A 127 -7.88 2.44 -17.35
C SER A 127 -6.79 2.38 -18.44
N HIS A 128 -7.09 2.89 -19.63
CA HIS A 128 -6.02 3.13 -20.61
C HIS A 128 -5.09 4.22 -20.08
N ARG A 129 -3.78 3.98 -20.12
CA ARG A 129 -2.82 5.10 -20.07
C ARG A 129 -3.15 6.02 -21.24
N THR A 130 -3.52 7.27 -20.97
CA THR A 130 -3.11 8.34 -21.88
C THR A 130 -1.60 8.49 -21.70
N PRO A 131 -0.77 8.32 -22.75
CA PRO A 131 0.61 8.77 -22.71
C PRO A 131 0.59 10.27 -22.39
N GLN A 132 1.30 10.66 -21.32
CA GLN A 132 1.66 12.06 -21.11
C GLN A 132 2.96 12.35 -21.84
#